data_AF-A0A0C3GTP1-F1
#
_entry.id   AF-A0A0C3GTP1-F1
#
_cell.length_a   1.000
_cell.length_b   1.000
_cell.length_c   1.000
_cell.angle_alpha   90.00
_cell.angle_beta   90.00
_cell.angle_gamma   90.00
#
_symmetry.space_group_name_H-M   'P 1'
#
loop_
_entity.id
_entity.type
_entity.pdbx_description
1 polymer ?
#
loop_
_entity_poly.entity_id
_entity_poly.type
_entity_poly.pdbx_seq_one_letter_code
_entity_poly.pdbx_strand_id
1 'polypeptide(L)'
;MVLGIITSIAACPAIIGTTEAVRQGQSQNKREQHRGRKSNLLVTCSDPSRKARDIHGGTIVLHDQKLYATTVNPKIKLKNDSDDGQDPDRLDERGHLFAGYFFQYPDKKWGRRGDGYVTTIYDDPPQLNWVYVDKDTYEVKYGLKVDAEPHIVGPWNCTPIDKRLTFDGWEGFTVVEVEENVWQLYFDYDDDGLEKKVPVHRRIMEIELTRKELRMQKGDPIIA
;
A
#
# COMPACT_ATOMS: atom_id res chain seq x y z
N MET A 1 -13.32 -15.83 73.64
CA MET A 1 -12.19 -16.39 72.89
C MET A 1 -12.54 -16.33 71.40
N VAL A 2 -11.85 -15.42 70.72
CA VAL A 2 -11.59 -15.28 69.27
C VAL A 2 -12.55 -16.00 68.31
N LEU A 3 -13.44 -15.21 67.72
CA LEU A 3 -14.03 -15.42 66.39
C LEU A 3 -12.92 -15.39 65.34
N GLY A 4 -12.82 -16.42 64.51
CA GLY A 4 -11.98 -16.39 63.33
C GLY A 4 -11.92 -17.75 62.66
N ILE A 5 -12.57 -17.87 61.49
CA ILE A 5 -12.21 -18.62 60.28
C ILE A 5 -13.47 -18.60 59.37
N ILE A 6 -13.83 -17.42 58.83
CA ILE A 6 -14.81 -17.33 57.71
C ILE A 6 -14.29 -16.53 56.51
N THR A 7 -13.11 -15.90 56.57
CA THR A 7 -12.67 -14.99 55.49
C THR A 7 -11.41 -15.46 54.78
N SER A 8 -11.52 -16.43 53.86
CA SER A 8 -10.41 -16.72 52.94
C SER A 8 -10.81 -17.48 51.67
N ILE A 9 -11.87 -17.03 50.97
CA ILE A 9 -11.99 -17.23 49.51
C ILE A 9 -12.46 -15.94 48.86
N ALA A 10 -11.51 -15.03 48.66
CA ALA A 10 -11.65 -13.90 47.74
C ALA A 10 -10.32 -13.69 47.02
N ALA A 11 -9.81 -14.74 46.35
CA ALA A 11 -8.66 -14.62 45.47
C ALA A 11 -9.13 -14.13 44.09
N CYS A 12 -9.21 -12.81 43.96
CA CYS A 12 -8.97 -11.97 42.78
C CYS A 12 -9.46 -12.47 41.38
N PRO A 13 -10.54 -11.90 40.84
CA PRO A 13 -10.82 -11.92 39.39
C PRO A 13 -9.86 -11.05 38.53
N ALA A 14 -8.81 -10.47 39.11
CA ALA A 14 -8.05 -9.36 38.51
C ALA A 14 -6.92 -9.77 37.53
N ILE A 15 -6.61 -11.06 37.38
CA ILE A 15 -5.40 -11.50 36.65
C ILE A 15 -5.63 -11.60 35.12
N ILE A 16 -6.87 -11.74 34.67
CA ILE A 16 -7.17 -11.92 33.23
C ILE A 16 -7.08 -10.59 32.45
N GLY A 17 -7.47 -9.47 33.08
CA GLY A 17 -7.47 -8.16 32.44
C GLY A 17 -6.08 -7.61 32.08
N THR A 18 -5.04 -7.98 32.83
CA THR A 18 -3.68 -7.45 32.60
C THR A 18 -2.98 -8.14 31.43
N THR A 19 -3.19 -9.44 31.23
CA THR A 19 -2.57 -10.17 30.11
C THR A 19 -3.13 -9.75 28.76
N GLU A 20 -4.44 -9.47 28.69
CA GLU A 20 -5.06 -8.96 27.46
C GLU A 20 -4.69 -7.51 27.19
N ALA A 21 -4.60 -6.66 28.23
CA ALA A 21 -4.11 -5.29 28.08
C ALA A 21 -2.65 -5.25 27.60
N VAL A 22 -1.78 -6.15 28.09
CA VAL A 22 -0.39 -6.27 27.62
C VAL A 22 -0.35 -6.80 26.18
N ARG A 23 -1.14 -7.82 25.84
CA ARG A 23 -1.23 -8.31 24.44
C ARG A 23 -1.77 -7.24 23.50
N GLN A 24 -2.76 -6.47 23.93
CA GLN A 24 -3.34 -5.37 23.19
C GLN A 24 -2.31 -4.24 23.01
N GLY A 25 -1.56 -3.89 24.07
CA GLY A 25 -0.47 -2.94 24.01
C GLY A 25 0.68 -3.41 23.11
N GLN A 26 1.07 -4.68 23.17
CA GLN A 26 2.08 -5.26 22.28
C GLN A 26 1.61 -5.31 20.82
N SER A 27 0.34 -5.64 20.58
CA SER A 27 -0.26 -5.64 19.25
C SER A 27 -0.34 -4.23 18.67
N GLN A 28 -0.70 -3.24 19.50
CA GLN A 28 -0.73 -1.84 19.13
C GLN A 28 0.68 -1.30 18.82
N ASN A 29 1.68 -1.57 19.67
CA ASN A 29 3.07 -1.18 19.42
C ASN A 29 3.63 -1.84 18.15
N LYS A 30 3.35 -3.13 17.91
CA LYS A 30 3.74 -3.81 16.67
C LYS A 30 3.08 -3.17 15.46
N ARG A 31 1.79 -2.84 15.56
CA ARG A 31 1.04 -2.16 14.50
C ARG A 31 1.67 -0.81 14.16
N GLU A 32 1.98 0.00 15.15
CA GLU A 32 2.62 1.31 14.98
C GLU A 32 4.03 1.16 14.37
N GLN A 33 4.82 0.19 14.82
CA GLN A 33 6.15 -0.10 14.25
C GLN A 33 6.12 -0.49 12.76
N HIS A 34 5.17 -1.32 12.33
CA HIS A 34 5.08 -1.75 10.92
C HIS A 34 4.52 -0.67 9.98
N ARG A 35 3.84 0.34 10.55
CA ARG A 35 3.28 1.47 9.79
C ARG A 35 4.33 2.50 9.44
N GLY A 36 5.36 2.65 10.29
CA GLY A 36 6.52 3.50 10.03
C GLY A 36 7.58 2.90 9.10
N ARG A 37 7.45 1.63 8.70
CA ARG A 37 8.45 0.96 7.85
C ARG A 37 8.18 1.18 6.37
N LYS A 38 9.24 1.60 5.66
CA LYS A 38 9.30 1.68 4.20
C LYS A 38 8.96 0.32 3.60
N SER A 39 7.95 0.27 2.72
CA SER A 39 7.57 -0.95 2.01
C SER A 39 7.37 -0.71 0.53
N ASN A 40 7.82 -1.65 -0.30
CA ASN A 40 7.33 -1.74 -1.67
C ASN A 40 6.02 -2.53 -1.73
N LEU A 41 5.40 -2.54 -2.91
CA LEU A 41 4.19 -3.30 -3.19
C LEU A 41 4.53 -4.39 -4.20
N LEU A 42 4.31 -5.65 -3.81
CA LEU A 42 4.43 -6.82 -4.66
C LEU A 42 3.06 -7.11 -5.28
N VAL A 43 3.04 -7.30 -6.60
CA VAL A 43 1.82 -7.57 -7.37
C VAL A 43 1.61 -9.07 -7.49
N THR A 44 0.42 -9.54 -7.12
CA THR A 44 -0.04 -10.90 -7.40
C THR A 44 -1.27 -10.81 -8.30
N CYS A 45 -1.20 -11.40 -9.48
CA CYS A 45 -2.32 -11.51 -10.40
C CYS A 45 -2.68 -12.99 -10.59
N SER A 46 -3.94 -13.36 -10.33
CA SER A 46 -4.46 -14.73 -10.48
C SER A 46 -5.27 -14.92 -11.78
N ASP A 47 -5.33 -13.90 -12.63
CA ASP A 47 -6.02 -13.98 -13.92
C ASP A 47 -5.42 -15.10 -14.80
N PRO A 48 -6.26 -15.96 -15.42
CA PRO A 48 -5.78 -17.09 -16.22
C PRO A 48 -5.14 -16.68 -17.56
N SER A 49 -5.26 -15.41 -17.97
CA SER A 49 -4.68 -14.88 -19.20
C SER A 49 -3.15 -14.94 -19.19
N ARG A 50 -2.56 -15.11 -20.38
CA ARG A 50 -1.10 -15.03 -20.54
C ARG A 50 -0.55 -13.68 -20.12
N LYS A 51 -1.35 -12.62 -20.26
CA LYS A 51 -1.01 -11.24 -19.88
C LYS A 51 -0.79 -11.07 -18.37
N ALA A 52 -1.35 -11.94 -17.53
CA ALA A 52 -1.09 -11.91 -16.09
C ALA A 52 0.40 -12.07 -15.76
N ARG A 53 1.15 -12.79 -16.61
CA ARG A 53 2.61 -12.99 -16.45
C ARG A 53 3.42 -11.72 -16.61
N ASP A 54 2.87 -10.69 -17.26
CA ASP A 54 3.56 -9.43 -17.49
C ASP A 54 3.69 -8.62 -16.19
N ILE A 55 2.80 -8.89 -15.21
CA ILE A 55 2.72 -8.16 -13.93
C ILE A 55 2.86 -9.04 -12.70
N HIS A 56 2.54 -10.34 -12.78
CA HIS A 56 2.56 -11.24 -11.62
C HIS A 56 3.98 -11.39 -11.07
N GLY A 57 4.15 -11.19 -9.76
CA GLY A 57 5.45 -11.17 -9.10
C GLY A 57 6.22 -9.86 -9.30
N GLY A 58 5.65 -8.90 -10.03
CA GLY A 58 6.21 -7.58 -10.25
C GLY A 58 6.02 -6.63 -9.07
N THR A 59 6.38 -5.37 -9.29
CA THR A 59 6.28 -4.29 -8.30
C THR A 59 5.58 -3.07 -8.86
N ILE A 60 5.15 -2.17 -7.96
CA ILE A 60 4.59 -0.88 -8.35
C ILE A 60 5.69 0.17 -8.52
N VAL A 61 5.58 0.97 -9.58
CA VAL A 61 6.44 2.12 -9.88
C VAL A 61 5.59 3.38 -10.08
N LEU A 62 6.22 4.53 -9.87
CA LEU A 62 5.64 5.86 -10.01
C LEU A 62 6.12 6.49 -11.32
N HIS A 63 5.20 7.02 -12.09
CA HIS A 63 5.51 7.79 -13.29
C HIS A 63 4.36 8.76 -13.56
N ASP A 64 4.67 10.02 -13.90
CA ASP A 64 3.67 11.04 -14.26
C ASP A 64 2.43 11.10 -13.34
N GLN A 65 2.67 11.17 -12.03
CA GLN A 65 1.63 11.26 -10.98
C GLN A 65 0.69 10.04 -10.89
N LYS A 66 1.01 8.96 -11.61
CA LYS A 66 0.26 7.69 -11.65
C LYS A 66 1.12 6.53 -11.19
N LEU A 67 0.46 5.43 -10.83
CA LEU A 67 1.10 4.20 -10.38
C LEU A 67 0.96 3.12 -11.45
N TYR A 68 2.03 2.37 -11.70
CA TYR A 68 2.08 1.32 -12.72
C TYR A 68 2.64 0.03 -12.15
N ALA A 69 2.15 -1.11 -12.64
CA ALA A 69 2.70 -2.43 -12.33
C ALA A 69 3.70 -2.87 -13.39
N THR A 70 4.88 -3.35 -12.97
CA THR A 70 5.91 -3.86 -13.87
C THR A 70 6.70 -4.97 -13.21
N THR A 71 7.14 -5.94 -14.00
CA THR A 71 8.10 -6.98 -13.57
C THR A 71 9.55 -6.53 -13.71
N VAL A 72 9.81 -5.42 -14.40
CA VAL A 72 11.14 -4.82 -14.54
C VAL A 72 11.41 -3.93 -13.33
N ASN A 73 12.53 -4.16 -12.66
CA ASN A 73 12.94 -3.28 -11.57
C ASN A 73 13.73 -2.09 -12.13
N PRO A 74 13.21 -0.83 -12.06
CA PRO A 74 13.89 0.34 -12.62
C PRO A 74 15.23 0.65 -11.94
N LYS A 75 15.48 0.12 -10.73
CA LYS A 75 16.79 0.27 -10.06
C LYS A 75 17.84 -0.70 -10.57
N ILE A 76 17.44 -1.77 -11.24
CA ILE A 76 18.36 -2.69 -11.88
C ILE A 76 18.73 -2.09 -13.23
N LYS A 77 19.83 -1.35 -13.28
CA LYS A 77 20.52 -1.05 -14.55
C LYS A 77 21.12 -2.34 -15.10
N LEU A 78 20.28 -3.22 -15.66
CA LEU A 78 20.78 -4.21 -16.60
C LEU A 78 21.35 -3.41 -17.76
N LYS A 79 22.68 -3.40 -17.90
CA LYS A 79 23.29 -3.08 -19.18
C LYS A 79 22.80 -4.15 -20.15
N ASN A 80 21.68 -3.92 -20.81
CA ASN A 80 21.33 -4.71 -21.97
C ASN A 80 22.25 -4.22 -23.09
N ASP A 81 23.14 -5.10 -23.55
CA ASP A 81 24.06 -4.88 -24.68
C ASP A 81 23.34 -4.80 -26.04
N SER A 82 22.00 -4.70 -26.04
CA SER A 82 21.19 -4.50 -27.24
C SER A 82 20.91 -3.01 -27.43
N ASP A 83 21.70 -2.42 -28.31
CA ASP A 83 21.55 -1.12 -28.99
C ASP A 83 20.29 -1.11 -29.87
N ASP A 84 19.12 -1.39 -29.28
CA ASP A 84 17.83 -1.33 -29.95
C ASP A 84 17.02 -0.22 -29.27
N GLY A 85 17.29 1.02 -29.70
CA GLY A 85 16.52 2.23 -29.42
C GLY A 85 16.18 2.50 -27.95
N GLN A 86 16.95 3.37 -27.30
CA GLN A 86 16.51 4.07 -26.09
C GLN A 86 15.21 4.82 -26.39
N ASP A 87 14.09 4.24 -25.98
CA ASP A 87 12.80 4.92 -25.98
C ASP A 87 12.66 5.65 -24.63
N PRO A 88 12.82 6.99 -24.62
CA PRO A 88 12.94 7.78 -23.39
C PRO A 88 11.67 7.78 -22.53
N ASP A 89 10.56 7.23 -23.01
CA ASP A 89 9.30 7.13 -22.28
C ASP A 89 9.06 5.75 -21.65
N ARG A 90 10.03 4.82 -21.73
CA ARG A 90 9.91 3.52 -21.05
C ARG A 90 9.91 3.69 -19.52
N LEU A 91 8.92 3.07 -18.88
CA LEU A 91 8.79 2.96 -17.41
C LEU A 91 10.07 2.44 -16.73
N ASP A 92 10.82 1.59 -17.41
CA ASP A 92 12.06 0.98 -16.90
C ASP A 92 13.19 2.02 -16.75
N GLU A 93 13.15 3.11 -17.50
CA GLU A 93 14.17 4.18 -17.49
C GLU A 93 13.79 5.36 -16.58
N ARG A 94 12.49 5.69 -16.46
CA ARG A 94 12.00 6.87 -15.72
C ARG A 94 11.16 6.57 -14.49
N GLY A 95 10.77 5.33 -14.24
CA GLY A 95 9.92 4.96 -13.11
C GLY A 95 10.66 5.06 -11.77
N HIS A 96 10.06 5.71 -10.77
CA HIS A 96 10.54 5.65 -9.38
C HIS A 96 9.90 4.45 -8.68
N LEU A 97 10.71 3.58 -8.06
CA LEU A 97 10.16 2.41 -7.37
C LEU A 97 9.30 2.82 -6.17
N PHE A 98 8.06 2.33 -6.13
CA PHE A 98 7.15 2.62 -5.02
C PHE A 98 7.79 2.25 -3.68
N ALA A 99 7.78 3.22 -2.77
CA ALA A 99 8.33 3.08 -1.44
C ALA A 99 7.44 3.82 -0.45
N GLY A 100 6.44 3.08 0.05
CA GLY A 100 5.33 3.63 0.80
C GLY A 100 5.43 3.51 2.31
N TYR A 101 4.71 4.41 2.97
CA TYR A 101 4.59 4.53 4.42
C TYR A 101 3.14 4.87 4.78
N PHE A 102 2.69 4.44 5.94
CA PHE A 102 1.43 4.94 6.49
C PHE A 102 1.70 6.21 7.29
N PHE A 103 0.92 7.25 7.01
CA PHE A 103 0.95 8.52 7.73
C PHE A 103 -0.46 8.94 8.08
N GLN A 104 -0.66 9.47 9.28
CA GLN A 104 -1.95 10.05 9.64
C GLN A 104 -2.29 11.16 8.65
N TYR A 105 -3.41 11.00 7.92
CA TYR A 105 -3.84 12.01 6.98
C TYR A 105 -4.35 13.25 7.75
N PRO A 106 -3.94 14.47 7.37
CA PRO A 106 -4.38 15.67 8.05
C PRO A 106 -5.90 15.76 8.13
N ASP A 107 -6.43 16.17 9.28
CA ASP A 107 -7.87 16.43 9.47
C ASP A 107 -8.79 15.18 9.34
N LYS A 108 -8.22 13.99 9.13
CA LYS A 108 -8.95 12.70 9.14
C LYS A 108 -8.57 11.89 10.38
N LYS A 109 -9.57 11.33 11.05
CA LYS A 109 -9.42 10.52 12.27
C LYS A 109 -10.10 9.16 12.12
N TRP A 110 -9.54 8.31 11.27
CA TRP A 110 -10.07 6.95 11.04
C TRP A 110 -9.73 5.95 12.16
N GLY A 111 -8.73 6.26 12.99
CA GLY A 111 -8.36 5.47 14.17
C GLY A 111 -7.91 4.06 13.82
N ARG A 112 -8.71 3.05 14.19
CA ARG A 112 -8.33 1.65 13.90
C ARG A 112 -8.53 1.24 12.44
N ARG A 113 -9.37 1.96 11.69
CA ARG A 113 -9.70 1.62 10.29
C ARG A 113 -8.51 1.78 9.35
N GLY A 114 -7.63 2.75 9.59
CA GLY A 114 -6.44 2.99 8.77
C GLY A 114 -5.92 4.42 8.90
N ASP A 115 -5.00 4.79 8.03
CA ASP A 115 -4.40 6.12 7.93
C ASP A 115 -4.36 6.56 6.45
N GLY A 116 -3.68 7.65 6.15
CA GLY A 116 -3.29 7.95 4.78
C GLY A 116 -2.07 7.11 4.37
N TYR A 117 -1.77 7.13 3.08
CA TYR A 117 -0.63 6.43 2.52
C TYR A 117 0.20 7.42 1.71
N VAL A 118 1.51 7.37 1.89
CA VAL A 118 2.46 8.22 1.16
C VAL A 118 3.50 7.35 0.50
N THR A 119 4.14 7.86 -0.54
CA THR A 119 5.29 7.24 -1.20
C THR A 119 6.39 8.26 -1.40
N THR A 120 7.64 7.81 -1.38
CA THR A 120 8.75 8.63 -1.88
C THR A 120 8.65 8.80 -3.38
N ILE A 121 8.97 9.99 -3.89
CA ILE A 121 9.12 10.32 -5.32
C ILE A 121 10.57 10.57 -5.72
N TYR A 122 11.45 10.71 -4.72
CA TYR A 122 12.88 10.89 -4.85
C TYR A 122 13.57 10.19 -3.69
N ASP A 123 14.77 9.66 -3.89
CA ASP A 123 15.45 8.85 -2.87
C ASP A 123 16.28 9.69 -1.88
N ASP A 124 16.92 10.79 -2.31
CA ASP A 124 17.84 11.57 -1.45
C ASP A 124 17.93 13.07 -1.84
N PRO A 125 17.27 13.99 -1.09
CA PRO A 125 16.49 13.74 0.11
C PRO A 125 15.13 13.11 -0.24
N PRO A 126 14.59 12.22 0.61
CA PRO A 126 13.30 11.61 0.37
C PRO A 126 12.19 12.65 0.39
N GLN A 127 11.53 12.84 -0.75
CA GLN A 127 10.32 13.67 -0.87
C GLN A 127 9.09 12.78 -0.89
N LEU A 128 8.09 13.11 -0.08
CA LEU A 128 6.88 12.30 0.09
C LEU A 128 5.67 12.94 -0.60
N ASN A 129 4.94 12.13 -1.36
CA ASN A 129 3.63 12.47 -1.90
C ASN A 129 2.56 11.53 -1.34
N TRP A 130 1.33 12.03 -1.20
CA TRP A 130 0.16 11.24 -0.81
C TRP A 130 -0.29 10.37 -1.97
N VAL A 131 -0.64 9.12 -1.67
CA VAL A 131 -1.29 8.19 -2.59
C VAL A 131 -2.80 8.29 -2.37
N TYR A 132 -3.55 8.44 -3.45
CA TYR A 132 -5.00 8.61 -3.42
C TYR A 132 -5.65 7.97 -4.64
N VAL A 133 -6.96 7.74 -4.56
CA VAL A 133 -7.79 7.30 -5.69
C VAL A 133 -8.52 8.51 -6.23
N ASP A 134 -8.33 8.79 -7.52
CA ASP A 134 -9.07 9.84 -8.21
C ASP A 134 -10.57 9.52 -8.20
N LYS A 135 -11.40 10.38 -7.60
CA LYS A 135 -12.85 10.14 -7.49
C LYS A 135 -13.59 10.04 -8.83
N ASP A 136 -13.05 10.64 -9.88
CA ASP A 136 -13.71 10.75 -11.18
C ASP A 136 -13.28 9.60 -12.09
N THR A 137 -12.00 9.19 -12.05
CA THR A 137 -11.43 8.16 -12.93
C THR A 137 -11.10 6.83 -12.26
N TYR A 138 -11.05 6.78 -10.93
CA TYR A 138 -10.59 5.62 -10.14
C TYR A 138 -9.15 5.18 -10.40
N GLU A 139 -8.37 6.04 -11.04
CA GLU A 139 -6.92 5.89 -11.14
C GLU A 139 -6.29 6.05 -9.75
N VAL A 140 -5.34 5.18 -9.41
CA VAL A 140 -4.50 5.40 -8.23
C VAL A 140 -3.37 6.35 -8.62
N LYS A 141 -3.31 7.49 -7.93
CA LYS A 141 -2.41 8.61 -8.20
C LYS A 141 -1.56 8.94 -6.99
N TYR A 142 -0.53 9.74 -7.21
CA TYR A 142 0.26 10.35 -6.14
C TYR A 142 0.46 11.85 -6.38
N GLY A 143 0.45 12.65 -5.31
CA GLY A 143 0.57 14.11 -5.40
C GLY A 143 0.77 14.80 -4.06
N LEU A 144 0.80 16.13 -4.05
CA LEU A 144 0.83 16.92 -2.83
C LEU A 144 -0.53 16.80 -2.11
N LYS A 145 -0.60 17.27 -0.86
CA LYS A 145 -1.87 17.27 -0.09
C LYS A 145 -2.98 18.01 -0.85
N VAL A 146 -2.66 19.16 -1.45
CA VAL A 146 -3.62 20.00 -2.17
C VAL A 146 -4.19 19.28 -3.41
N ASP A 147 -3.40 18.40 -4.03
CA ASP A 147 -3.83 17.59 -5.17
C ASP A 147 -4.69 16.41 -4.71
N ALA A 148 -4.34 15.79 -3.57
CA ALA A 148 -5.02 14.61 -3.07
C ALA A 148 -6.37 14.91 -2.38
N GLU A 149 -6.47 16.02 -1.65
CA GLU A 149 -7.62 16.39 -0.81
C GLU A 149 -9.00 16.40 -1.52
N PRO A 150 -9.13 16.82 -2.79
CA PRO A 150 -10.38 16.78 -3.53
C PRO A 150 -10.87 15.38 -3.94
N HIS A 151 -10.04 14.35 -3.74
CA HIS A 151 -10.28 12.96 -4.17
C HIS A 151 -10.42 12.01 -2.96
N ILE A 152 -10.35 10.69 -3.20
CA ILE A 152 -10.56 9.67 -2.17
C ILE A 152 -9.20 9.27 -1.59
N VAL A 153 -8.93 9.71 -0.37
CA VAL A 153 -7.59 9.65 0.24
C VAL A 153 -7.37 8.48 1.21
N GLY A 154 -8.38 7.65 1.42
CA GLY A 154 -8.32 6.52 2.35
C GLY A 154 -9.66 6.24 3.04
N PRO A 155 -9.65 5.41 4.10
CA PRO A 155 -8.47 4.96 4.84
C PRO A 155 -7.67 3.87 4.11
N TRP A 156 -6.34 4.00 4.15
CA TRP A 156 -5.41 2.95 3.75
C TRP A 156 -5.00 2.09 4.95
N ASN A 157 -4.94 0.79 4.73
CA ASN A 157 -4.50 -0.17 5.74
C ASN A 157 -3.90 -1.42 5.08
N CYS A 158 -3.54 -2.42 5.88
CA CYS A 158 -3.18 -3.73 5.37
C CYS A 158 -3.72 -4.85 6.26
N THR A 159 -3.92 -6.03 5.68
CA THR A 159 -4.32 -7.22 6.43
C THR A 159 -3.27 -7.58 7.50
N PRO A 160 -3.70 -8.09 8.67
CA PRO A 160 -2.81 -8.28 9.81
C PRO A 160 -1.78 -9.39 9.58
N ILE A 161 -2.12 -10.40 8.79
CA ILE A 161 -1.31 -11.60 8.54
C ILE A 161 -0.43 -11.38 7.30
N ASP A 162 -1.05 -11.39 6.12
CA ASP A 162 -0.32 -11.38 4.84
C ASP A 162 0.15 -10.00 4.39
N LYS A 163 -0.23 -8.94 5.13
CA LYS A 163 0.13 -7.54 4.81
C LYS A 163 -0.35 -7.09 3.43
N ARG A 164 -1.46 -7.67 2.94
CA ARG A 164 -2.14 -7.21 1.72
C ARG A 164 -2.71 -5.83 1.96
N LEU A 165 -2.41 -4.89 1.06
CA LEU A 165 -2.87 -3.52 1.12
C LEU A 165 -4.39 -3.50 0.94
N THR A 166 -5.06 -2.65 1.70
CA THR A 166 -6.50 -2.45 1.62
C THR A 166 -6.80 -0.96 1.52
N PHE A 167 -7.80 -0.60 0.74
CA PHE A 167 -8.35 0.76 0.68
C PHE A 167 -9.82 0.72 1.07
N ASP A 168 -10.21 1.60 1.99
CA ASP A 168 -11.50 1.59 2.69
C ASP A 168 -11.94 0.20 3.22
N GLY A 169 -10.96 -0.60 3.66
CA GLY A 169 -11.21 -1.87 4.33
C GLY A 169 -11.29 -3.10 3.42
N TRP A 170 -11.07 -2.97 2.11
CA TRP A 170 -11.08 -4.11 1.18
C TRP A 170 -10.01 -4.00 0.09
N GLU A 171 -9.89 -5.04 -0.74
CA GLU A 171 -8.77 -5.27 -1.69
C GLU A 171 -9.21 -5.12 -3.16
N GLY A 172 -9.91 -4.05 -3.51
CA GLY A 172 -10.43 -3.78 -4.87
C GLY A 172 -9.42 -3.27 -5.90
N PHE A 173 -8.16 -3.73 -5.86
CA PHE A 173 -7.14 -3.22 -6.78
C PHE A 173 -7.21 -3.91 -8.15
N THR A 174 -7.09 -3.12 -9.20
CA THR A 174 -7.06 -3.60 -10.58
C THR A 174 -5.93 -2.94 -11.35
N VAL A 175 -5.51 -3.56 -12.45
CA VAL A 175 -4.65 -2.92 -13.44
C VAL A 175 -5.34 -2.84 -14.79
N VAL A 176 -5.06 -1.76 -15.51
CA VAL A 176 -5.61 -1.47 -16.83
C VAL A 176 -4.47 -1.34 -17.83
N GLU A 177 -4.58 -2.04 -18.96
CA GLU A 177 -3.63 -1.96 -20.08
C GLU A 177 -3.87 -0.65 -20.86
N VAL A 178 -3.14 0.41 -20.50
CA VAL A 178 -3.29 1.76 -21.10
C VAL A 178 -2.51 1.92 -22.40
N GLU A 179 -1.47 1.12 -22.58
CA GLU A 179 -0.72 0.91 -23.83
C GLU A 179 -0.25 -0.54 -23.86
N GLU A 180 0.31 -1.00 -24.97
CA GLU A 180 0.75 -2.39 -25.08
C GLU A 180 1.78 -2.74 -23.99
N ASN A 181 1.39 -3.66 -23.10
CA ASN A 181 2.18 -4.07 -21.92
C ASN A 181 2.44 -2.98 -20.87
N VAL A 182 1.70 -1.85 -20.91
CA VAL A 182 1.77 -0.79 -19.90
C VAL A 182 0.54 -0.88 -19.00
N TRP A 183 0.78 -1.22 -17.73
CA TRP A 183 -0.27 -1.57 -16.77
C TRP A 183 -0.41 -0.51 -15.69
N GLN A 184 -1.43 0.33 -15.79
CA GLN A 184 -1.70 1.37 -14.80
C GLN A 184 -2.57 0.82 -13.66
N LEU A 185 -2.30 1.23 -12.43
CA LEU A 185 -3.02 0.85 -11.23
C LEU A 185 -4.31 1.67 -11.04
N TYR A 186 -5.40 0.96 -10.79
CA TYR A 186 -6.73 1.49 -10.50
C TYR A 186 -7.27 0.87 -9.21
N PHE A 187 -8.34 1.46 -8.67
CA PHE A 187 -9.09 0.89 -7.56
C PHE A 187 -10.57 0.88 -7.93
N ASP A 188 -11.17 -0.31 -8.00
CA ASP A 188 -12.58 -0.48 -8.34
C ASP A 188 -13.48 -0.08 -7.16
N TYR A 189 -13.66 1.22 -6.95
CA TYR A 189 -14.36 1.74 -5.77
C TYR A 189 -15.84 1.32 -5.71
N ASP A 190 -16.48 1.16 -6.88
CA ASP A 190 -17.91 0.83 -7.00
C ASP A 190 -18.18 -0.69 -7.08
N ASP A 191 -17.13 -1.53 -7.10
CA ASP A 191 -17.21 -3.00 -7.24
C ASP A 191 -17.98 -3.42 -8.52
N ASP A 192 -17.74 -2.71 -9.62
CA ASP A 192 -18.42 -2.90 -10.92
C ASP A 192 -17.47 -3.26 -12.07
N GLY A 193 -16.20 -3.56 -11.76
CA GLY A 193 -15.17 -3.84 -12.75
C GLY A 193 -14.74 -2.60 -13.53
N LEU A 194 -14.89 -1.39 -12.96
CA LEU A 194 -14.62 -0.10 -13.59
C LEU A 194 -15.50 0.20 -14.83
N GLU A 195 -16.71 -0.35 -14.90
CA GLU A 195 -17.58 -0.38 -16.10
C GLU A 195 -17.74 1.01 -16.74
N LYS A 196 -17.87 2.06 -15.92
CA LYS A 196 -18.08 3.45 -16.37
C LYS A 196 -16.82 4.29 -16.42
N LYS A 197 -15.70 3.77 -15.93
CA LYS A 197 -14.44 4.52 -15.78
C LYS A 197 -13.44 4.17 -16.85
N VAL A 198 -13.46 2.92 -17.32
CA VAL A 198 -12.51 2.39 -18.29
C VAL A 198 -13.27 1.95 -19.55
N PRO A 199 -12.82 2.33 -20.75
CA PRO A 199 -13.44 1.86 -21.99
C PRO A 199 -13.41 0.34 -22.12
N VAL A 200 -14.51 -0.26 -22.58
CA VAL A 200 -14.72 -1.72 -22.70
C VAL A 200 -13.65 -2.47 -23.51
N HIS A 201 -12.94 -1.79 -24.42
CA HIS A 201 -11.88 -2.41 -25.22
C HIS A 201 -10.55 -2.55 -24.46
N ARG A 202 -10.42 -1.92 -23.29
CA ARG A 202 -9.22 -1.99 -22.46
C ARG A 202 -9.26 -3.27 -21.63
N ARG A 203 -8.09 -3.87 -21.48
CA ARG A 203 -7.94 -5.04 -20.61
C ARG A 203 -7.82 -4.60 -19.17
N ILE A 204 -8.62 -5.23 -18.31
CA ILE A 204 -8.62 -5.03 -16.86
C ILE A 204 -8.32 -6.39 -16.22
N MET A 205 -7.45 -6.41 -15.21
CA MET A 205 -7.18 -7.60 -14.40
C MET A 205 -7.16 -7.20 -12.92
N GLU A 206 -7.83 -7.99 -12.09
CA GLU A 206 -7.76 -7.84 -10.63
C GLU A 206 -6.40 -8.29 -10.11
N ILE A 207 -5.90 -7.57 -9.11
CA ILE A 207 -4.62 -7.86 -8.50
C ILE A 207 -4.67 -7.71 -6.97
N GLU A 208 -3.82 -8.48 -6.30
CA GLU A 208 -3.53 -8.29 -4.89
C GLU A 208 -2.20 -7.56 -4.72
N LEU A 209 -2.17 -6.56 -3.84
CA LEU A 209 -0.97 -5.81 -3.52
C LEU A 209 -0.46 -6.19 -2.14
N THR A 210 0.68 -6.86 -2.05
CA THR A 210 1.29 -7.24 -0.78
C THR A 210 2.39 -6.28 -0.38
N ARG A 211 2.31 -5.71 0.83
CA ARG A 211 3.40 -4.88 1.36
C ARG A 211 4.60 -5.76 1.71
N LYS A 212 5.75 -5.42 1.14
CA LYS A 212 7.02 -6.07 1.47
C LYS A 212 8.00 -5.01 1.99
N GLU A 213 8.49 -5.21 3.21
CA GLU A 213 9.37 -4.24 3.87
C GLU A 213 10.69 -4.13 3.12
N LEU A 214 11.10 -2.90 2.83
CA LEU A 214 12.42 -2.60 2.30
C LEU A 214 13.40 -2.44 3.46
N ARG A 215 14.66 -2.85 3.27
CA ARG A 215 15.71 -2.55 4.25
C ARG A 215 15.87 -1.03 4.33
N MET A 216 15.71 -0.48 5.53
CA MET A 216 15.92 0.95 5.78
C MET A 216 17.37 1.33 5.45
N GLN A 217 17.53 2.44 4.72
CA GLN A 217 18.83 3.01 4.39
C GLN A 217 19.06 4.30 5.21
N LYS A 218 20.32 4.71 5.32
CA LYS A 218 20.68 5.96 6.01
C LYS A 218 20.04 7.15 5.27
N GLY A 219 19.12 7.86 5.92
CA GLY A 219 18.41 9.00 5.34
C GLY A 219 16.90 8.78 5.16
N ASP A 220 16.40 7.54 5.29
CA ASP A 220 14.96 7.29 5.30
C ASP A 220 14.28 8.02 6.48
N PRO A 221 13.07 8.59 6.28
CA PRO A 221 12.36 9.30 7.34
C PRO A 221 12.09 8.38 8.53
N ILE A 222 12.54 8.79 9.72
CA ILE A 222 12.26 8.09 10.97
C ILE A 222 10.89 8.56 11.45
N ILE A 223 9.90 7.67 11.36
CA ILE A 223 8.56 7.92 11.87
C ILE A 223 8.57 7.48 13.35
N ALA A 224 8.58 8.46 14.25
CA ALA A 224 8.56 8.28 15.70
C ALA A 224 7.14 8.13 16.23
#